data_AF-A0A955KWS1-F1
#
_entry.id   AF-A0A955KWS1-F1
#
_cell.length_a   1.000
_cell.length_b   1.000
_cell.length_c   1.000
_cell.angle_alpha   90.00
_cell.angle_beta   90.00
_cell.angle_gamma   90.00
#
_symmetry.space_group_name_H-M   'P 1'
#
loop_
_entity.id
_entity.type
_entity.pdbx_description
1 polymer ?
#
loop_
_entity_poly.entity_id
_entity_poly.type
_entity_poly.pdbx_seq_one_letter_code
_entity_poly.pdbx_strand_id
1 'polypeptide(L)'
;METYNQKLFEDAGLNLNFIQDNHSRSAKGTLRGIHYQLPPFAQDKLVRVTQGAVIDVAVDLRMSSDTFGKHVAVELSEDNKQMLLVPKGFGHAFIALTDTVDFQYKVTAPYAPDHDRGIAWDDPALGIDWGVKEPILSEKDTKHRRLSDVPKAELFE
;
A
#
# COMPACT_ATOMS: atom_id res chain seq x y z
N MET A 1 -9.03 5.27 -21.91
CA MET A 1 -8.94 6.00 -20.62
C MET A 1 -7.48 6.35 -20.42
N GLU A 2 -7.17 7.64 -20.34
CA GLU A 2 -5.86 8.09 -19.86
C GLU A 2 -5.80 7.81 -18.35
N THR A 3 -4.75 7.14 -17.88
CA THR A 3 -4.63 6.72 -16.47
C THR A 3 -3.55 7.48 -15.72
N TYR A 4 -2.55 8.03 -16.41
CA TYR A 4 -1.56 8.89 -15.81
C TYR A 4 -1.19 9.98 -16.80
N ASN A 5 -1.10 11.20 -16.28
CA ASN A 5 -0.65 12.37 -17.02
C ASN A 5 0.23 13.19 -16.08
N GLN A 6 1.52 13.25 -16.39
CA GLN A 6 2.50 13.93 -15.55
C GLN A 6 2.14 15.40 -15.31
N LYS A 7 1.68 16.10 -16.34
CA LYS A 7 1.31 17.51 -16.22
C LYS A 7 0.14 17.72 -15.23
N LEU A 8 -0.87 16.85 -15.25
CA LEU A 8 -1.99 16.96 -14.32
C LEU A 8 -1.56 16.71 -12.86
N PHE A 9 -0.60 15.83 -12.64
CA PHE A 9 -0.02 15.59 -11.31
C PHE A 9 0.80 16.80 -10.86
N GLU A 10 1.66 17.34 -11.71
CA GLU A 10 2.46 18.54 -11.44
C GLU A 10 1.57 19.76 -11.16
N ASP A 11 0.52 19.97 -11.96
CA ASP A 11 -0.46 21.06 -11.77
C ASP A 11 -1.24 20.90 -10.44
N ALA A 12 -1.35 19.67 -9.90
CA ALA A 12 -1.89 19.37 -8.57
C ALA A 12 -0.86 19.43 -7.43
N GLY A 13 0.39 19.83 -7.72
CA GLY A 13 1.49 19.92 -6.75
C GLY A 13 2.25 18.61 -6.51
N LEU A 14 1.97 17.56 -7.29
CA LEU A 14 2.58 16.22 -7.15
C LEU A 14 3.73 16.05 -8.15
N ASN A 15 4.92 16.50 -7.75
CA ASN A 15 6.14 16.36 -8.55
C ASN A 15 6.81 14.99 -8.31
N LEU A 16 6.23 13.93 -8.90
CA LEU A 16 6.68 12.55 -8.72
C LEU A 16 7.35 12.02 -10.00
N ASN A 17 8.49 11.34 -9.83
CA ASN A 17 9.17 10.63 -10.92
C ASN A 17 9.01 9.11 -10.74
N PHE A 18 8.03 8.51 -11.43
CA PHE A 18 7.83 7.07 -11.42
C PHE A 18 8.88 6.39 -12.31
N ILE A 19 9.61 5.42 -11.76
CA ILE A 19 10.75 4.77 -12.43
C ILE A 19 10.53 3.29 -12.72
N GLN A 20 9.50 2.69 -12.15
CA GLN A 20 9.22 1.27 -12.30
C GLN A 20 7.72 1.01 -12.25
N ASP A 21 7.27 0.19 -13.19
CA ASP A 21 5.92 -0.37 -13.26
C ASP A 21 5.96 -1.82 -12.78
N ASN A 22 4.96 -2.20 -11.99
CA ASN A 22 4.81 -3.54 -11.47
C ASN A 22 3.40 -4.04 -11.74
N HIS A 23 3.28 -5.36 -11.89
CA HIS A 23 2.02 -6.04 -12.07
C HIS A 23 2.05 -7.32 -11.22
N SER A 24 1.03 -7.51 -10.39
CA SER A 24 0.82 -8.74 -9.64
C SER A 24 -0.57 -9.29 -9.90
N ARG A 25 -0.67 -10.63 -9.87
CA ARG A 25 -1.94 -11.35 -9.87
C ARG A 25 -2.15 -12.00 -8.51
N SER A 26 -3.37 -11.91 -7.99
CA SER A 26 -3.75 -12.47 -6.70
C SER A 26 -5.09 -13.20 -6.78
N ALA A 27 -5.24 -14.27 -6.00
CA ALA A 27 -6.50 -14.98 -5.84
C ALA A 27 -7.36 -14.30 -4.76
N LYS A 28 -8.66 -14.55 -4.77
CA LYS A 28 -9.59 -14.06 -3.74
C LYS A 28 -9.09 -14.39 -2.33
N GLY A 29 -9.20 -13.43 -1.42
CA GLY A 29 -8.76 -13.58 -0.04
C GLY A 29 -7.25 -13.37 0.17
N THR A 30 -6.46 -13.13 -0.88
CA THR A 30 -5.04 -12.78 -0.73
C THR A 30 -4.90 -11.39 -0.13
N LEU A 31 -4.25 -11.29 1.03
CA LEU A 31 -3.83 -10.04 1.65
C LEU A 31 -2.33 -9.86 1.42
N ARG A 32 -1.92 -8.67 0.98
CA ARG A 32 -0.51 -8.29 0.88
C ARG A 32 -0.31 -6.99 1.64
N GLY A 33 0.58 -6.98 2.62
CA GLY A 33 0.86 -5.80 3.43
C GLY A 33 0.88 -6.08 4.94
N ILE A 34 1.06 -5.06 5.78
CA ILE A 34 1.18 -3.63 5.44
C ILE A 34 2.64 -3.28 5.19
N HIS A 35 3.01 -2.91 3.96
CA HIS A 35 4.40 -2.76 3.53
C HIS A 35 4.82 -1.32 3.31
N TYR A 36 6.08 -1.02 3.64
CA TYR A 36 6.74 0.24 3.34
C TYR A 36 8.25 0.03 3.20
N GLN A 37 8.95 0.97 2.57
CA GLN A 37 10.41 0.99 2.53
C GLN A 37 10.93 2.23 3.25
N LEU A 38 11.98 2.06 4.06
CA LEU A 38 12.65 3.16 4.73
C LEU A 38 13.54 3.97 3.77
N PRO A 39 13.83 5.25 4.10
CA PRO A 39 14.88 6.00 3.43
C PRO A 39 16.21 5.23 3.38
N PRO A 40 17.01 5.38 2.31
CA PRO A 40 16.82 6.28 1.16
C PRO A 40 15.92 5.70 0.06
N PHE A 41 15.34 4.51 0.25
CA PHE A 41 14.53 3.82 -0.76
C PHE A 41 13.02 3.90 -0.49
N ALA A 42 12.57 4.87 0.30
CA ALA A 42 11.15 5.11 0.48
C ALA A 42 10.47 5.38 -0.89
N GLN A 43 9.27 4.84 -1.08
CA GLN A 43 8.54 4.89 -2.35
C GLN A 43 7.21 5.59 -2.19
N ASP A 44 6.89 6.46 -3.15
CA ASP A 44 5.49 6.76 -3.46
C ASP A 44 4.99 5.66 -4.41
N LYS A 45 3.73 5.25 -4.25
CA LYS A 45 3.09 4.24 -5.09
C LYS A 45 1.80 4.79 -5.69
N LEU A 46 1.66 4.77 -7.01
CA LEU A 46 0.36 4.99 -7.66
C LEU A 46 -0.22 3.63 -8.05
N VAL A 47 -1.30 3.23 -7.39
CA VAL A 47 -1.85 1.88 -7.48
C VAL A 47 -3.24 1.84 -8.11
N ARG A 48 -3.56 0.73 -8.77
CA ARG A 48 -4.87 0.50 -9.39
C ARG A 48 -5.15 -0.98 -9.67
N VAL A 49 -6.43 -1.28 -9.89
CA VAL A 49 -6.89 -2.60 -10.34
C VAL A 49 -7.27 -2.54 -11.82
N THR A 50 -6.83 -3.54 -12.59
CA THR A 50 -7.21 -3.71 -14.01
C THR A 50 -8.06 -4.93 -14.27
N GLN A 51 -8.13 -5.87 -13.33
CA GLN A 51 -9.07 -6.97 -13.32
C GLN A 51 -9.53 -7.24 -11.89
N GLY A 52 -10.83 -7.43 -11.67
CA GLY A 52 -11.38 -7.74 -10.36
C GLY A 52 -11.54 -6.55 -9.41
N ALA A 53 -11.46 -6.79 -8.09
CA ALA A 53 -11.59 -5.74 -7.06
C ALA A 53 -10.75 -6.02 -5.80
N VAL A 54 -10.36 -4.95 -5.12
CA VAL A 54 -9.67 -4.98 -3.81
C VAL A 54 -10.26 -3.96 -2.85
N ILE A 55 -10.10 -4.17 -1.54
CA ILE A 55 -9.99 -3.05 -0.59
C ILE A 55 -8.50 -2.71 -0.47
N ASP A 56 -8.13 -1.49 -0.89
CA ASP A 56 -6.77 -0.94 -0.81
C ASP A 56 -6.67 0.00 0.39
N VAL A 57 -5.59 -0.14 1.16
CA VAL A 57 -5.42 0.50 2.46
C VAL A 57 -4.07 1.21 2.51
N ALA A 58 -4.10 2.47 2.96
CA ALA A 58 -2.90 3.24 3.27
C ALA A 58 -2.93 3.67 4.74
N VAL A 59 -1.87 3.33 5.48
CA VAL A 59 -1.72 3.59 6.93
C VAL A 59 -0.65 4.66 7.13
N ASP A 60 -0.95 5.71 7.89
CA ASP A 60 0.00 6.76 8.19
C ASP A 60 1.04 6.30 9.22
N LEU A 61 2.31 6.25 8.83
CA LEU A 61 3.44 5.80 9.67
C LEU A 61 4.39 6.95 10.04
N ARG A 62 3.97 8.21 9.85
CA ARG A 62 4.73 9.42 10.22
C ARG A 62 4.45 9.79 11.66
N MET A 63 5.45 9.66 12.52
CA MET A 63 5.28 9.82 13.97
C MET A 63 4.87 11.24 14.39
N SER A 64 5.25 12.27 13.61
CA SER A 64 4.84 13.65 13.86
C SER A 64 3.43 13.99 13.34
N SER A 65 2.79 13.08 12.60
CA SER A 65 1.47 13.30 12.03
C SER A 65 0.37 13.19 13.07
N ASP A 66 -0.59 14.13 13.07
CA ASP A 66 -1.82 14.04 13.88
C ASP A 66 -2.66 12.80 13.53
N THR A 67 -2.45 12.22 12.35
CA THR A 67 -3.12 11.00 11.88
C THR A 67 -2.25 9.75 11.98
N PHE A 68 -1.14 9.77 12.74
CA PHE A 68 -0.30 8.59 12.94
C PHE A 68 -1.12 7.36 13.39
N GLY A 69 -0.91 6.23 12.71
CA GLY A 69 -1.64 4.98 12.94
C GLY A 69 -3.09 4.97 12.43
N LYS A 70 -3.57 6.06 11.81
CA LYS A 70 -4.84 6.07 11.09
C LYS A 70 -4.65 5.57 9.66
N HIS A 71 -5.75 5.12 9.07
CA HIS A 71 -5.74 4.59 7.72
C HIS A 71 -6.91 5.13 6.90
N VAL A 72 -6.73 5.09 5.59
CA VAL A 72 -7.83 5.15 4.62
C VAL A 72 -7.99 3.77 4.01
N ALA A 73 -9.23 3.37 3.73
CA ALA A 73 -9.58 2.15 3.03
C ALA A 73 -10.51 2.51 1.87
N VAL A 74 -10.15 2.11 0.65
CA VAL A 74 -10.92 2.41 -0.57
C VAL A 74 -11.08 1.16 -1.42
N GLU A 75 -12.23 0.98 -2.04
CA GLU A 75 -12.40 -0.07 -3.03
C GLU A 75 -11.79 0.37 -4.37
N LEU A 76 -10.86 -0.41 -4.91
CA LEU A 76 -10.36 -0.22 -6.28
C LEU A 76 -10.81 -1.42 -7.12
N SER A 77 -11.40 -1.15 -8.28
CA SER A 77 -11.93 -2.21 -9.14
C SER A 77 -11.77 -1.91 -10.63
N GLU A 78 -11.90 -2.97 -11.44
CA GLU A 78 -11.94 -2.87 -12.90
C GLU A 78 -13.10 -1.99 -13.41
N ASP A 79 -14.18 -1.91 -12.63
CA ASP A 79 -15.38 -1.14 -12.95
C ASP A 79 -15.22 0.34 -12.60
N ASN A 80 -14.80 0.65 -11.36
CA ASN A 80 -14.67 2.03 -10.89
C ASN A 80 -13.44 2.74 -11.45
N LYS A 81 -12.41 1.98 -11.83
CA LYS A 81 -11.18 2.44 -12.46
C LYS A 81 -10.43 3.52 -11.68
N GLN A 82 -10.70 3.60 -10.37
CA GLN A 82 -10.04 4.54 -9.48
C GLN A 82 -8.56 4.14 -9.29
N MET A 83 -7.78 5.11 -8.81
CA MET A 83 -6.39 4.91 -8.43
C MET A 83 -6.17 5.54 -7.07
N LEU A 84 -5.26 4.96 -6.30
CA LEU A 84 -4.80 5.55 -5.03
C LEU A 84 -3.32 5.90 -5.15
N LEU A 85 -2.97 7.13 -4.79
CA LEU A 85 -1.58 7.50 -4.54
C LEU A 85 -1.29 7.26 -3.06
N VAL A 86 -0.32 6.39 -2.78
CA VAL A 86 0.19 6.12 -1.44
C VAL A 86 1.56 6.79 -1.31
N PRO A 87 1.66 7.90 -0.56
CA PRO A 87 2.92 8.64 -0.44
C PRO A 87 3.96 7.89 0.40
N LYS A 88 5.23 8.28 0.27
CA LYS A 88 6.26 7.97 1.27
C LYS A 88 5.79 8.38 2.66
N GLY A 89 6.14 7.59 3.67
CA GLY A 89 5.61 7.78 5.03
C GLY A 89 4.37 6.94 5.35
N PHE A 90 3.80 6.26 4.36
CA PHE A 90 2.64 5.38 4.55
C PHE A 90 3.01 3.91 4.36
N GLY A 91 2.35 3.05 5.15
CA GLY A 91 2.26 1.62 4.90
C GLY A 91 1.14 1.34 3.90
N HIS A 92 1.37 0.41 2.97
CA HIS A 92 0.41 0.04 1.93
C HIS A 92 0.01 -1.43 2.05
N ALA A 93 -1.28 -1.71 1.91
CA ALA A 93 -1.82 -3.07 1.88
C ALA A 93 -3.06 -3.16 1.01
N PHE A 94 -3.40 -4.37 0.57
CA PHE A 94 -4.71 -4.65 -0.02
C PHE A 94 -5.18 -6.07 0.27
N ILE A 95 -6.50 -6.29 0.17
CA ILE A 95 -7.16 -7.61 0.18
C ILE A 95 -7.92 -7.83 -1.14
N ALA A 96 -7.65 -8.94 -1.82
CA ALA A 96 -8.34 -9.32 -3.05
C ALA A 96 -9.77 -9.81 -2.80
N LEU A 97 -10.77 -9.20 -3.44
CA LEU A 97 -12.20 -9.49 -3.24
C LEU A 97 -12.77 -10.47 -4.28
N THR A 98 -12.15 -10.57 -5.46
CA THR A 98 -12.59 -11.40 -6.59
C THR A 98 -11.64 -12.56 -6.83
N ASP A 99 -12.10 -13.59 -7.55
CA ASP A 99 -11.35 -14.82 -7.82
C ASP A 99 -9.99 -14.57 -8.49
N THR A 100 -9.92 -13.54 -9.32
CA THR A 100 -8.67 -13.03 -9.89
C THR A 100 -8.63 -11.52 -9.74
N VAL A 101 -7.50 -11.02 -9.26
CA VAL A 101 -7.18 -9.59 -9.21
C VAL A 101 -5.86 -9.35 -9.93
N ASP A 102 -5.89 -8.51 -10.96
CA ASP A 102 -4.70 -7.94 -11.58
C ASP A 102 -4.48 -6.52 -11.06
N PHE A 103 -3.46 -6.39 -10.20
CA PHE A 103 -3.12 -5.17 -9.49
C PHE A 103 -1.83 -4.58 -10.07
N GLN A 104 -1.90 -3.31 -10.49
CA GLN A 104 -0.80 -2.60 -11.12
C GLN A 104 -0.37 -1.42 -10.26
N TYR A 105 0.93 -1.15 -10.21
CA TYR A 105 1.45 -0.03 -9.47
C TYR A 105 2.74 0.53 -10.04
N LYS A 106 2.83 1.86 -10.01
CA LYS A 106 4.03 2.65 -10.32
C LYS A 106 4.75 3.03 -9.03
N VAL A 107 6.08 3.01 -9.03
CA VAL A 107 6.89 3.40 -7.86
C VAL A 107 7.97 4.40 -8.21
N THR A 108 8.35 5.25 -7.25
CA THR A 108 9.39 6.29 -7.42
C THR A 108 10.80 5.88 -7.00
N ALA A 109 10.98 4.67 -6.47
CA ALA A 109 12.29 4.12 -6.09
C ALA A 109 12.29 2.59 -6.31
N PRO A 110 13.46 1.95 -6.53
CA PRO A 110 13.51 0.51 -6.75
C PRO A 110 13.21 -0.26 -5.46
N TYR A 111 12.93 -1.55 -5.61
CA TYR A 111 12.83 -2.46 -4.47
C TYR A 111 14.19 -2.62 -3.78
N ALA A 112 14.21 -2.51 -2.44
CA ALA A 112 15.41 -2.63 -1.63
C ALA A 112 15.12 -3.50 -0.40
N PRO A 113 15.43 -4.82 -0.46
CA PRO A 113 15.09 -5.77 0.60
C PRO A 113 15.53 -5.35 2.00
N ASP A 114 16.72 -4.75 2.12
CA ASP A 114 17.28 -4.33 3.40
C ASP A 114 16.51 -3.15 4.04
N HIS A 115 15.76 -2.40 3.22
CA HIS A 115 14.95 -1.26 3.63
C HIS A 115 13.46 -1.58 3.72
N ASP A 116 13.05 -2.76 3.25
CA ASP A 116 11.68 -3.21 3.31
C ASP A 116 11.28 -3.54 4.76
N ARG A 117 10.10 -3.06 5.14
CA ARG A 117 9.51 -3.25 6.46
C ARG A 117 8.02 -3.52 6.31
N GLY A 118 7.42 -4.02 7.38
CA GLY A 118 5.98 -4.15 7.43
C GLY A 118 5.40 -4.16 8.82
N ILE A 119 4.11 -3.85 8.87
CA ILE A 119 3.25 -3.90 10.05
C ILE A 119 2.32 -5.11 9.93
N ALA A 120 2.04 -5.73 11.07
CA ALA A 120 1.06 -6.80 11.19
C ALA A 120 -0.29 -6.33 10.62
N TRP A 121 -0.83 -7.07 9.66
CA TRP A 121 -2.10 -6.75 9.00
C TRP A 121 -3.27 -6.77 9.99
N ASP A 122 -3.18 -7.60 11.03
CA ASP A 122 -4.17 -7.83 12.08
C ASP A 122 -3.90 -7.00 13.34
N ASP A 123 -3.09 -5.95 13.25
CA ASP A 123 -2.86 -5.06 14.38
C ASP A 123 -4.19 -4.40 14.84
N PRO A 124 -4.67 -4.72 16.06
CA PRO A 124 -5.93 -4.18 16.55
C PRO A 124 -5.88 -2.65 16.74
N ALA A 125 -4.70 -2.04 16.88
CA ALA A 125 -4.57 -0.59 17.01
C ALA A 125 -4.87 0.14 15.69
N LEU A 126 -4.66 -0.52 14.55
CA LEU A 126 -4.97 0.04 13.23
C LEU A 126 -6.46 -0.06 12.90
N GLY A 127 -7.15 -1.08 13.44
CA GLY A 127 -8.60 -1.24 13.33
C GLY A 127 -9.11 -1.36 11.89
N ILE A 128 -8.32 -1.96 10.99
CA ILE A 128 -8.66 -2.10 9.57
C ILE A 128 -9.69 -3.23 9.40
N ASP A 129 -10.82 -2.92 8.76
CA ASP A 129 -11.81 -3.94 8.37
C ASP A 129 -11.44 -4.54 7.01
N TRP A 130 -10.84 -5.74 7.05
CA TRP A 130 -10.46 -6.48 5.86
C TRP A 130 -11.62 -7.25 5.21
N GLY A 131 -12.80 -7.32 5.86
CA GLY A 131 -13.93 -8.11 5.38
C GLY A 131 -13.70 -9.63 5.36
N VAL A 132 -12.58 -10.11 5.91
CA VAL A 132 -12.20 -11.53 5.98
C VAL A 132 -11.60 -11.87 7.34
N LYS A 133 -11.84 -13.08 7.82
CA LYS A 133 -11.26 -13.57 9.10
C LYS A 133 -9.90 -14.23 8.92
N GLU A 134 -9.73 -14.98 7.83
CA GLU A 134 -8.53 -15.77 7.55
C GLU A 134 -8.04 -15.47 6.12
N PRO A 135 -7.26 -14.40 5.92
CA PRO A 135 -6.70 -14.09 4.62
C PRO A 135 -5.59 -15.07 4.23
N ILE A 136 -5.34 -15.20 2.93
CA ILE A 136 -4.16 -15.88 2.39
C ILE A 136 -2.99 -14.89 2.46
N LEU A 137 -1.97 -15.25 3.23
CA LEU A 137 -0.78 -14.41 3.49
C LEU A 137 0.48 -15.07 2.94
N SER A 138 1.48 -14.25 2.66
CA SER A 138 2.84 -14.76 2.46
C SER A 138 3.49 -15.12 3.80
N GLU A 139 4.51 -15.97 3.79
CA GLU A 139 5.28 -16.30 5.01
C GLU A 139 5.96 -15.07 5.63
N LYS A 140 6.25 -14.05 4.83
CA LYS A 140 6.80 -12.77 5.30
C LYS A 140 5.74 -11.99 6.09
N ASP A 141 4.52 -11.93 5.57
CA ASP A 141 3.44 -11.10 6.14
C ASP A 141 2.93 -11.63 7.48
N THR A 142 3.12 -12.93 7.75
CA THR A 142 2.78 -13.53 9.05
C THR A 142 3.75 -13.17 10.18
N LYS A 143 4.89 -12.55 9.88
CA LYS A 143 5.98 -12.28 10.84
C LYS A 143 6.13 -10.81 11.20
N HIS A 144 5.31 -9.92 10.62
CA HIS A 144 5.39 -8.50 10.90
C HIS A 144 4.95 -8.16 12.33
N ARG A 145 5.53 -7.10 12.89
CA ARG A 145 5.24 -6.64 14.25
C ARG A 145 4.02 -5.74 14.24
N ARG A 146 3.35 -5.63 15.39
CA ARG A 146 2.36 -4.56 15.61
C ARG A 146 3.06 -3.20 15.60
N LEU A 147 2.34 -2.16 15.22
CA LEU A 147 2.81 -0.79 15.13
C LEU A 147 3.46 -0.32 16.44
N SER A 148 2.92 -0.72 17.60
CA SER A 148 3.47 -0.38 18.92
C SER A 148 4.87 -0.96 19.17
N ASP A 149 5.21 -2.05 18.48
CA ASP A 149 6.44 -2.82 18.70
C ASP A 149 7.49 -2.55 17.62
N VAL A 150 7.17 -1.69 16.65
CA VAL A 150 8.12 -1.23 15.63
C VAL A 150 9.08 -0.22 16.26
N PRO A 151 10.41 -0.41 16.14
CA PRO A 151 11.36 0.59 16.58
C PRO A 151 11.10 1.93 15.89
N LYS A 152 11.16 3.03 16.63
CA LYS A 152 10.94 4.38 16.07
C LYS A 152 11.86 4.70 14.88
N ALA A 153 13.08 4.15 14.87
CA ALA A 153 14.03 4.28 13.76
C ALA A 153 13.59 3.56 12.46
N GLU A 154 12.57 2.70 12.56
CA GLU A 154 11.94 1.99 11.45
C GLU A 154 10.54 2.56 11.13
N LEU A 155 10.25 3.77 11.60
CA LEU A 155 9.09 4.56 11.22
C LEU A 155 9.56 5.88 10.58
N PHE A 156 8.62 6.65 10.08
CA PHE A 156 8.92 7.95 9.48
C PHE A 156 8.77 9.04 10.53
N GLU A 157 9.57 10.10 10.40
CA GLU A 157 9.38 11.32 11.19
C GLU A 157 8.09 12.03 10.79
#